data_AF-A0A2C5XA17-F1
#
_entry.id   AF-A0A2C5XA17-F1
#
_cell.length_a   1.000
_cell.length_b   1.000
_cell.length_c   1.000
_cell.angle_alpha   90.00
_cell.angle_beta   90.00
_cell.angle_gamma   90.00
#
_symmetry.space_group_name_H-M   'P 1'
#
loop_
_entity.id
_entity.type
_entity.pdbx_description
1 polymer ?
#
loop_
_entity_poly.entity_id
_entity_poly.type
_entity_poly.pdbx_seq_one_letter_code
_entity_poly.pdbx_strand_id
1 'polypeptide(L)'
;MAASDQDARPKRCLANAPAGLQIQTHADKGRALHATRSFLANERLHAFEGTVVVPAQPKLSLVCAYCLASSSGALHACTACRAAYYCDKRCQAAGWQSGHSLECKALRAPRGDKLPTAVRALVLLLLRERRQACSGLQQLEGHVGARRSNETRWRDLSLMAAAACSFAAVDTHPAGLQHAVELLCKIETNALDCYDADLGGPIGLFLDPMLAMANHSCLPNAMVHFIGRKAVLVAQRPIAAGQEIEISYTDYTQPLSKRQEALVPYCFQCCCRRCQGDLNVYQVCADFALPAPSGRSLLVHSAQVRSLGALQHVAIQRLARDCGEAATRLADSRTMAHGLNERRQALAALYHDCKELVAAGLWAVSPLPQVLSDMVMWYTDSGHYASALAVACLIATACDAYRFTAYFDPVRVRNLLVVAKLLANTAQTTAELANAATAVPRRAGAQQTVLHKLQDIDQVSLCQMLLTMALESAPAGDAAGWRPTAEARQMLGEIKQLPGRQREMSFILAWAQSPANDECKAFFDYAVVKQVATLASLAPDVLRATFVPGDGQDGGQDGGQDGGQDGATQ
;
A
#
# COMPACT_ATOMS: atom_id res chain seq x y z
N MET A 1 -26.14 18.08 59.98
CA MET A 1 -24.73 17.63 59.84
C MET A 1 -24.51 17.32 58.37
N ALA A 2 -23.79 18.20 57.69
CA ALA A 2 -23.30 17.98 56.34
C ALA A 2 -22.17 16.95 56.41
N ALA A 3 -22.20 15.96 55.52
CA ALA A 3 -21.05 15.11 55.23
C ALA A 3 -20.83 15.17 53.72
N SER A 4 -19.90 16.02 53.34
CA SER A 4 -19.15 15.98 52.09
C SER A 4 -18.13 14.84 52.14
N ASP A 5 -18.00 14.08 51.06
CA ASP A 5 -16.72 13.68 50.44
C ASP A 5 -17.06 12.77 49.24
N GLN A 6 -16.86 13.22 48.00
CA GLN A 6 -15.57 13.28 47.31
C GLN A 6 -14.82 11.94 47.29
N ASP A 7 -15.24 11.02 46.42
CA ASP A 7 -14.29 10.26 45.58
C ASP A 7 -14.98 9.76 44.30
N ALA A 8 -15.47 10.70 43.48
CA ALA A 8 -15.79 10.41 42.09
C ALA A 8 -14.50 10.46 41.28
N ARG A 9 -13.70 9.39 41.33
CA ARG A 9 -12.56 9.26 40.40
C ARG A 9 -13.06 9.37 38.96
N PRO A 10 -12.49 10.25 38.11
CA PRO A 10 -12.87 10.35 36.72
C PRO A 10 -12.42 9.07 36.00
N LYS A 11 -13.34 8.14 35.77
CA LYS A 11 -13.03 6.84 35.17
C LYS A 11 -12.82 6.99 33.66
N ARG A 12 -11.52 7.02 33.31
CA ARG A 12 -10.87 6.95 31.99
C ARG A 12 -11.26 8.05 31.01
N CYS A 13 -10.59 9.21 31.07
CA CYS A 13 -10.27 9.99 29.87
C CYS A 13 -9.28 9.17 28.99
N LEU A 14 -8.76 9.69 27.89
CA LEU A 14 -7.58 9.16 27.17
C LEU A 14 -6.41 8.91 28.16
N ALA A 15 -6.47 7.80 28.89
CA ALA A 15 -5.73 7.59 30.11
C ALA A 15 -4.29 7.29 29.74
N ASN A 16 -3.44 8.30 29.95
CA ASN A 16 -2.01 8.35 29.69
C ASN A 16 -1.64 7.93 28.27
N ALA A 17 -1.39 8.93 27.41
CA ALA A 17 -0.71 8.68 26.15
C ALA A 17 0.53 7.79 26.40
N PRO A 18 0.78 6.81 25.52
CA PRO A 18 1.88 5.88 25.72
C PRO A 18 3.20 6.66 25.75
N ALA A 19 4.20 6.09 26.41
CA ALA A 19 5.51 6.71 26.52
C ALA A 19 6.02 7.15 25.14
N GLY A 20 6.47 8.41 25.05
CA GLY A 20 6.92 9.01 23.80
C GLY A 20 5.85 9.81 23.04
N LEU A 21 4.57 9.71 23.41
CA LEU A 21 3.46 10.41 22.75
C LEU A 21 2.65 11.25 23.74
N GLN A 22 2.01 12.31 23.26
CA GLN A 22 1.05 13.12 24.00
C GLN A 22 0.03 13.76 23.05
N ILE A 23 -1.11 14.19 23.57
CA ILE A 23 -2.11 14.94 22.81
C ILE A 23 -2.07 16.40 23.27
N GLN A 24 -2.00 17.32 22.33
CA GLN A 24 -2.01 18.76 22.59
C GLN A 24 -3.03 19.45 21.68
N THR A 25 -3.44 20.66 22.06
CA THR A 25 -4.20 21.54 21.15
C THR A 25 -3.24 22.19 20.16
N HIS A 26 -3.61 22.15 18.89
CA HIS A 26 -2.95 22.83 17.78
C HIS A 26 -3.67 24.14 17.47
N ALA A 27 -2.95 25.17 17.03
CA ALA A 27 -3.50 26.51 16.83
C ALA A 27 -4.66 26.54 15.80
N ASP A 28 -4.55 25.72 14.76
CA ASP A 28 -5.39 25.71 13.56
C ASP A 28 -5.94 24.32 13.17
N LYS A 29 -5.45 23.23 13.78
CA LYS A 29 -5.87 21.84 13.46
C LYS A 29 -6.69 21.17 14.56
N GLY A 30 -7.07 21.92 15.61
CA GLY A 30 -7.82 21.36 16.74
C GLY A 30 -6.90 20.59 17.69
N ARG A 31 -7.00 19.26 17.75
CA ARG A 31 -6.10 18.43 18.59
C ARG A 31 -5.11 17.71 17.71
N ALA A 32 -3.93 17.47 18.27
CA ALA A 32 -2.82 16.88 17.56
C ALA A 32 -2.06 15.89 18.46
N LEU A 33 -1.54 14.84 17.84
CA LEU A 33 -0.57 13.95 18.44
C LEU A 33 0.83 14.58 18.35
N HIS A 34 1.55 14.66 19.46
CA HIS A 34 2.91 15.21 19.53
C HIS A 34 3.87 14.21 20.15
N ALA A 35 5.14 14.30 19.75
CA ALA A 35 6.22 13.54 20.35
C ALA A 35 6.62 14.14 21.71
N THR A 36 6.84 13.32 22.74
CA THR A 36 7.43 13.76 24.03
C THR A 36 8.94 13.54 24.10
N ARG A 37 9.50 12.83 23.12
CA ARG A 37 10.94 12.60 22.92
C ARG A 37 11.26 12.61 21.44
N SER A 38 12.55 12.61 21.10
CA SER A 38 12.96 12.44 19.70
C SER A 38 12.82 10.98 19.25
N PHE A 39 12.49 10.78 17.97
CA PHE A 39 12.46 9.50 17.28
C PHE A 39 13.37 9.53 16.05
N LEU A 40 14.09 8.45 15.79
CA LEU A 40 14.86 8.25 14.56
C LEU A 40 13.94 7.81 13.41
N ALA A 41 14.40 7.97 12.17
CA ALA A 41 13.69 7.39 11.03
C ALA A 41 13.64 5.85 11.14
N ASN A 42 12.53 5.26 10.70
CA ASN A 42 12.19 3.83 10.86
C ASN A 42 12.01 3.36 12.31
N GLU A 43 12.06 4.27 13.30
CA GLU A 43 11.76 3.93 14.68
C GLU A 43 10.26 3.78 14.88
N ARG A 44 9.85 2.73 15.59
CA ARG A 44 8.47 2.57 16.04
C ARG A 44 8.14 3.59 17.13
N LEU A 45 7.13 4.41 16.88
CA LEU A 45 6.55 5.31 17.89
C LEU A 45 5.69 4.50 18.86
N HIS A 46 4.72 3.75 18.33
CA HIS A 46 3.82 2.94 19.13
C HIS A 46 3.09 1.87 18.28
N ALA A 47 2.61 0.81 18.92
CA ALA A 47 1.73 -0.19 18.30
C ALA A 47 0.36 -0.15 18.97
N PHE A 48 -0.68 0.20 18.19
CA PHE A 48 -2.05 0.39 18.66
C PHE A 48 -2.87 -0.89 18.46
N GLU A 49 -3.65 -1.22 19.50
CA GLU A 49 -4.69 -2.25 19.42
C GLU A 49 -6.03 -1.56 19.19
N GLY A 50 -6.59 -1.74 17.99
CA GLY A 50 -7.76 -0.97 17.56
C GLY A 50 -8.96 -1.16 18.47
N THR A 51 -9.58 -0.04 18.86
CA THR A 51 -10.89 -0.04 19.53
C THR A 51 -11.91 -0.72 18.64
N VAL A 52 -11.93 -0.45 17.34
CA VAL A 52 -12.74 -1.18 16.35
C VAL A 52 -11.84 -1.75 15.28
N VAL A 53 -12.01 -3.04 14.98
CA VAL A 53 -11.35 -3.67 13.84
C VAL A 53 -12.31 -4.63 13.18
N VAL A 54 -12.73 -4.32 11.95
CA VAL A 54 -13.67 -5.15 11.17
C VAL A 54 -13.13 -5.40 9.76
N PRO A 55 -13.33 -6.60 9.18
CA PRO A 55 -12.96 -6.86 7.79
C PRO A 55 -13.87 -6.08 6.82
N ALA A 56 -13.31 -5.71 5.67
CA ALA A 56 -14.04 -4.98 4.64
C ALA A 56 -15.11 -5.88 3.99
N GLN A 57 -16.30 -5.33 3.72
CA GLN A 57 -17.43 -6.07 3.14
C GLN A 57 -17.04 -6.81 1.84
N PRO A 58 -16.31 -6.20 0.87
CA PRO A 58 -15.94 -6.89 -0.37
C PRO A 58 -14.95 -8.04 -0.17
N LYS A 59 -14.27 -8.11 0.99
CA LYS A 59 -13.18 -9.05 1.25
C LYS A 59 -13.51 -10.10 2.33
N LEU A 60 -14.75 -10.16 2.82
CA LEU A 60 -15.13 -11.02 3.96
C LEU A 60 -14.71 -12.49 3.83
N SER A 61 -14.78 -13.07 2.63
CA SER A 61 -14.40 -14.47 2.38
C SER A 61 -12.92 -14.66 2.03
N LEU A 62 -12.16 -13.57 1.88
CA LEU A 62 -10.75 -13.58 1.48
C LEU A 62 -9.82 -13.28 2.66
N VAL A 63 -10.32 -12.62 3.71
CA VAL A 63 -9.53 -12.28 4.90
C VAL A 63 -10.13 -12.82 6.18
N CYS A 64 -9.27 -13.19 7.11
CA CYS A 64 -9.71 -13.63 8.43
C CYS A 64 -10.34 -12.46 9.22
N ALA A 65 -11.56 -12.66 9.71
CA ALA A 65 -12.26 -11.72 10.57
C ALA A 65 -11.54 -11.46 11.91
N TYR A 66 -10.65 -12.36 12.33
CA TYR A 66 -9.70 -12.09 13.41
C TYR A 66 -8.42 -11.45 12.86
N CYS A 67 -7.41 -12.21 12.43
CA CYS A 67 -6.08 -11.65 12.19
C CYS A 67 -5.94 -10.72 10.96
N LEU A 68 -7.01 -10.52 10.17
CA LEU A 68 -7.02 -9.78 8.90
C LEU A 68 -6.08 -10.32 7.81
N ALA A 69 -5.36 -11.42 8.06
CA ALA A 69 -4.52 -12.04 7.04
C ALA A 69 -5.38 -12.56 5.88
N SER A 70 -4.93 -12.27 4.66
CA SER A 70 -5.43 -12.95 3.47
C SER A 70 -5.01 -14.41 3.48
N SER A 71 -5.90 -15.31 3.06
CA SER A 71 -5.59 -16.73 2.99
C SER A 71 -5.42 -17.18 1.54
N SER A 72 -4.37 -17.97 1.28
CA SER A 72 -4.21 -18.71 0.02
C SER A 72 -5.14 -19.95 -0.04
N GLY A 73 -5.69 -20.38 1.11
CA GLY A 73 -6.66 -21.47 1.22
C GLY A 73 -8.05 -20.99 1.66
N ALA A 74 -9.02 -21.91 1.72
CA ALA A 74 -10.38 -21.61 2.13
C ALA A 74 -10.46 -21.23 3.62
N LEU A 75 -11.13 -20.12 3.93
CA LEU A 75 -11.43 -19.71 5.31
C LEU A 75 -12.66 -20.44 5.86
N HIS A 76 -12.67 -20.69 7.16
CA HIS A 76 -13.78 -21.33 7.86
C HIS A 76 -14.82 -20.31 8.31
N ALA A 77 -16.04 -20.39 7.77
CA ALA A 77 -17.15 -19.55 8.19
C ALA A 77 -17.65 -19.90 9.60
N CYS A 78 -18.02 -18.89 10.38
CA CYS A 78 -18.77 -19.06 11.63
C CYS A 78 -20.09 -19.77 11.35
N THR A 79 -20.32 -20.91 12.00
CA THR A 79 -21.51 -21.75 11.76
C THR A 79 -22.82 -21.04 12.13
N ALA A 80 -22.79 -20.11 13.09
CA ALA A 80 -23.98 -19.41 13.58
C ALA A 80 -24.42 -18.24 12.66
N CYS A 81 -23.50 -17.36 12.27
CA CYS A 81 -23.83 -16.17 11.48
C CYS A 81 -23.52 -16.31 9.98
N ARG A 82 -22.59 -17.20 9.59
CA ARG A 82 -22.06 -17.36 8.23
C ARG A 82 -21.51 -16.08 7.57
N ALA A 83 -21.24 -15.04 8.35
CA ALA A 83 -20.77 -13.73 7.88
C ALA A 83 -19.34 -13.38 8.35
N ALA A 84 -18.78 -14.16 9.28
CA ALA A 84 -17.39 -14.03 9.74
C ALA A 84 -16.61 -15.29 9.37
N TYR A 85 -15.39 -15.12 8.87
CA TYR A 85 -14.54 -16.19 8.34
C TYR A 85 -13.20 -16.21 9.05
N TYR A 86 -12.64 -17.39 9.32
CA TYR A 86 -11.44 -17.57 10.14
C TYR A 86 -10.43 -18.51 9.51
N CYS A 87 -9.14 -18.26 9.73
CA CYS A 87 -8.08 -19.17 9.29
C CYS A 87 -8.22 -20.55 9.95
N ASP A 88 -8.49 -20.57 11.25
CA ASP A 88 -8.49 -21.77 12.09
C ASP A 88 -9.35 -21.56 13.36
N LYS A 89 -9.49 -22.63 14.16
CA LYS A 89 -10.21 -22.59 15.45
C LYS A 89 -9.61 -21.58 16.45
N ARG A 90 -8.30 -21.31 16.38
CA ARG A 90 -7.62 -20.34 17.24
C ARG A 90 -8.07 -18.92 16.92
N CYS A 91 -8.10 -18.54 15.65
CA CYS A 91 -8.62 -17.26 15.18
C CYS A 91 -10.11 -17.11 15.47
N GLN A 92 -10.89 -18.19 15.35
CA GLN A 92 -12.32 -18.16 15.71
C GLN A 92 -12.52 -17.87 17.21
N ALA A 93 -11.80 -18.56 18.09
CA ALA A 93 -11.89 -18.35 19.53
C ALA A 93 -11.44 -16.94 19.93
N ALA A 94 -10.35 -16.44 19.36
CA ALA A 94 -9.87 -15.08 19.60
C ALA A 94 -10.84 -14.02 19.04
N GLY A 95 -11.43 -14.27 17.86
CA GLY A 95 -12.51 -13.48 17.28
C GLY A 95 -13.71 -13.36 18.21
N TRP A 96 -14.14 -14.48 18.78
CA TRP A 96 -15.23 -14.54 19.75
C TRP A 96 -15.00 -13.62 20.95
N GLN A 97 -13.81 -13.69 21.55
CA GLN A 97 -13.41 -12.86 22.70
C GLN A 97 -13.28 -11.38 22.35
N SER A 98 -12.75 -11.05 21.17
CA SER A 98 -12.49 -9.67 20.75
C SER A 98 -13.74 -8.85 20.41
N GLY A 99 -14.88 -9.50 20.20
CA GLY A 99 -16.15 -8.81 19.94
C GLY A 99 -17.14 -9.57 19.06
N HIS A 100 -16.73 -10.64 18.37
CA HIS A 100 -17.66 -11.39 17.53
C HIS A 100 -18.83 -11.98 18.33
N SER A 101 -18.60 -12.36 19.59
CA SER A 101 -19.67 -12.81 20.50
C SER A 101 -20.80 -11.80 20.69
N LEU A 102 -20.52 -10.50 20.50
CA LEU A 102 -21.50 -9.41 20.57
C LEU A 102 -22.31 -9.33 19.28
N GLU A 103 -21.62 -9.26 18.14
CA GLU A 103 -22.23 -9.00 16.83
C GLU A 103 -22.75 -10.26 16.12
N CYS A 104 -22.41 -11.49 16.57
CA CYS A 104 -22.74 -12.72 15.86
C CYS A 104 -24.25 -12.85 15.56
N LYS A 105 -25.09 -12.52 16.54
CA LYS A 105 -26.56 -12.53 16.37
C LYS A 105 -27.03 -11.45 15.39
N ALA A 106 -26.45 -10.25 15.47
CA ALA A 106 -26.77 -9.14 14.56
C ALA A 106 -26.39 -9.48 13.12
N LEU A 107 -25.23 -10.12 12.91
CA LEU A 107 -24.76 -10.53 11.59
C LEU A 107 -25.56 -11.68 10.96
N ARG A 108 -26.47 -12.32 11.71
CA ARG A 108 -27.37 -13.35 11.18
C ARG A 108 -28.48 -12.68 10.35
N ALA A 109 -28.13 -12.18 9.17
CA ALA A 109 -29.07 -11.55 8.26
C ALA A 109 -30.00 -12.60 7.60
N PRO A 110 -31.34 -12.44 7.66
CA PRO A 110 -32.29 -13.41 7.07
C PRO A 110 -32.16 -13.58 5.56
N ARG A 111 -31.63 -12.57 4.85
CA ARG A 111 -31.53 -12.51 3.39
C ARG A 111 -30.11 -12.72 2.84
N GLY A 112 -29.12 -12.95 3.71
CA GLY A 112 -27.71 -13.08 3.29
C GLY A 112 -27.01 -11.76 2.97
N ASP A 113 -27.68 -10.61 3.13
CA ASP A 113 -27.11 -9.29 2.92
C ASP A 113 -25.96 -9.03 3.90
N LYS A 114 -24.82 -8.59 3.35
CA LYS A 114 -23.62 -8.24 4.11
C LYS A 114 -23.67 -6.74 4.43
N LEU A 115 -23.47 -6.38 5.70
CA LEU A 115 -23.43 -4.99 6.13
C LEU A 115 -22.26 -4.23 5.47
N PRO A 116 -22.47 -2.98 5.04
CA PRO A 116 -21.38 -2.05 4.74
C PRO A 116 -20.38 -1.97 5.89
N THR A 117 -19.10 -1.79 5.57
CA THR A 117 -18.01 -1.84 6.56
C THR A 117 -18.21 -0.85 7.70
N ALA A 118 -18.57 0.41 7.41
CA ALA A 118 -18.85 1.42 8.43
C ALA A 118 -20.10 1.09 9.27
N VAL A 119 -21.14 0.52 8.65
CA VAL A 119 -22.36 0.08 9.35
C VAL A 119 -22.05 -1.06 10.31
N ARG A 120 -21.25 -2.05 9.90
CA ARG A 120 -20.80 -3.14 10.80
C ARG A 120 -19.96 -2.61 11.95
N ALA A 121 -19.04 -1.67 11.68
CA ALA A 121 -18.26 -1.01 12.72
C ALA A 121 -19.16 -0.31 13.75
N LEU A 122 -20.20 0.39 13.28
CA LEU A 122 -21.19 1.04 14.14
C LEU A 122 -22.00 0.04 14.96
N VAL A 123 -22.49 -1.05 14.37
CA VAL A 123 -23.18 -2.14 15.08
C VAL A 123 -22.31 -2.66 16.23
N LEU A 124 -21.04 -2.96 15.97
CA LEU A 124 -20.12 -3.45 16.98
C LEU A 124 -19.89 -2.42 18.10
N LEU A 125 -19.80 -1.13 17.77
CA LEU A 125 -19.68 -0.06 18.77
C LEU A 125 -20.94 0.07 19.65
N LEU A 126 -22.11 0.14 19.05
CA LEU A 126 -23.38 0.23 19.77
C LEU A 126 -23.57 -0.96 20.74
N LEU A 127 -23.19 -2.17 20.30
CA LEU A 127 -23.25 -3.37 21.14
C LEU A 127 -22.23 -3.36 22.29
N ARG A 128 -21.06 -2.74 22.08
CA ARG A 128 -20.05 -2.56 23.13
C ARG A 128 -20.45 -1.50 24.15
N GLU A 129 -21.00 -0.37 23.71
CA GLU A 129 -21.43 0.71 24.61
C GLU A 129 -22.50 0.27 25.61
N ARG A 130 -23.35 -0.70 25.25
CA ARG A 130 -24.30 -1.35 26.18
C ARG A 130 -23.64 -2.02 27.37
N ARG A 131 -22.40 -2.51 27.20
CA ARG A 131 -21.63 -3.16 28.26
C ARG A 131 -20.75 -2.14 28.97
N GLN A 132 -20.07 -1.30 28.19
CA GLN A 132 -19.15 -0.29 28.71
C GLN A 132 -18.96 0.82 27.67
N ALA A 133 -19.23 2.05 28.06
CA ALA A 133 -18.96 3.22 27.23
C ALA A 133 -17.45 3.37 26.95
N CYS A 134 -17.10 3.70 25.70
CA CYS A 134 -15.73 4.02 25.33
C CYS A 134 -15.56 5.54 25.31
N SER A 135 -15.08 6.09 26.41
CA SER A 135 -14.83 7.53 26.58
C SER A 135 -13.87 8.12 25.55
N GLY A 136 -12.93 7.33 25.01
CA GLY A 136 -12.02 7.79 23.95
C GLY A 136 -12.77 8.20 22.67
N LEU A 137 -13.85 7.50 22.32
CA LEU A 137 -14.67 7.82 21.13
C LEU A 137 -15.47 9.10 21.30
N GLN A 138 -15.87 9.44 22.53
CA GLN A 138 -16.60 10.69 22.79
C GLN A 138 -15.77 11.89 22.36
N GLN A 139 -14.45 11.80 22.50
CA GLN A 139 -13.53 12.86 22.15
C GLN A 139 -13.29 12.98 20.64
N LEU A 140 -13.62 12.01 19.79
CA LEU A 140 -13.33 12.12 18.36
C LEU A 140 -14.19 13.18 17.68
N GLU A 141 -13.60 13.87 16.69
CA GLU A 141 -14.34 14.79 15.83
C GLU A 141 -15.13 14.00 14.78
N GLY A 142 -16.39 14.36 14.55
CA GLY A 142 -17.23 13.74 13.52
C GLY A 142 -17.62 14.70 12.40
N HIS A 143 -17.36 15.99 12.56
CA HIS A 143 -17.81 17.09 11.71
C HIS A 143 -19.33 17.08 11.47
N VAL A 144 -20.10 16.76 12.51
CA VAL A 144 -21.56 16.54 12.43
C VAL A 144 -22.27 17.78 11.86
N GLY A 145 -21.88 18.99 12.29
CA GLY A 145 -22.45 20.23 11.78
C GLY A 145 -22.21 20.43 10.27
N ALA A 146 -20.96 20.24 9.82
CA ALA A 146 -20.61 20.33 8.41
C ALA A 146 -21.32 19.26 7.58
N ARG A 147 -21.32 18.00 8.02
CA ARG A 147 -22.01 16.88 7.36
C ARG A 147 -23.53 17.10 7.27
N ARG A 148 -24.14 17.68 8.30
CA ARG A 148 -25.58 17.98 8.34
C ARG A 148 -25.99 19.05 7.32
N SER A 149 -25.08 19.98 6.99
CA SER A 149 -25.35 21.02 5.98
C SER A 149 -25.47 20.46 4.56
N ASN A 150 -24.95 19.25 4.29
CA ASN A 150 -25.15 18.52 3.05
C ASN A 150 -26.34 17.56 3.20
N GLU A 151 -27.52 17.96 2.71
CA GLU A 151 -28.76 17.21 2.90
C GLU A 151 -28.69 15.76 2.40
N THR A 152 -28.13 15.54 1.21
CA THR A 152 -28.01 14.20 0.62
C THR A 152 -27.13 13.31 1.48
N ARG A 153 -25.92 13.78 1.81
CA ARG A 153 -24.99 13.02 2.63
C ARG A 153 -25.54 12.75 4.03
N TRP A 154 -26.27 13.72 4.61
CA TRP A 154 -26.90 13.56 5.92
C TRP A 154 -28.01 12.50 5.91
N ARG A 155 -28.83 12.46 4.85
CA ARG A 155 -29.85 11.42 4.68
C ARG A 155 -29.21 10.03 4.57
N ASP A 156 -28.13 9.89 3.80
CA ASP A 156 -27.40 8.62 3.67
C ASP A 156 -26.82 8.15 5.01
N LEU A 157 -26.17 9.05 5.76
CA LEU A 157 -25.64 8.75 7.10
C LEU A 157 -26.77 8.36 8.07
N SER A 158 -27.91 9.05 8.02
CA SER A 158 -29.07 8.74 8.85
C SER A 158 -29.66 7.37 8.55
N LEU A 159 -29.74 6.99 7.27
CA LEU A 159 -30.20 5.67 6.85
C LEU A 159 -29.24 4.57 7.29
N MET A 160 -27.93 4.76 7.11
CA MET A 160 -26.90 3.82 7.55
C MET A 160 -26.91 3.64 9.08
N ALA A 161 -27.10 4.72 9.84
CA ALA A 161 -27.20 4.66 11.29
C ALA A 161 -28.49 3.96 11.77
N ALA A 162 -29.63 4.24 11.13
CA ALA A 162 -30.88 3.57 11.43
C ALA A 162 -30.80 2.06 11.17
N ALA A 163 -30.15 1.66 10.07
CA ALA A 163 -29.84 0.26 9.80
C ALA A 163 -28.98 -0.34 10.93
N ALA A 164 -27.90 0.33 11.32
CA ALA A 164 -27.06 -0.16 12.42
C ALA A 164 -27.84 -0.33 13.74
N CYS A 165 -28.70 0.62 14.10
CA CYS A 165 -29.57 0.49 15.29
C CYS A 165 -30.47 -0.74 15.19
N SER A 166 -31.12 -0.95 14.04
CA SER A 166 -31.95 -2.13 13.81
C SER A 166 -31.17 -3.44 13.97
N PHE A 167 -29.98 -3.53 13.39
CA PHE A 167 -29.12 -4.72 13.50
C PHE A 167 -28.60 -4.95 14.92
N ALA A 168 -28.28 -3.88 15.66
CA ALA A 168 -27.87 -3.95 17.05
C ALA A 168 -29.06 -4.15 18.02
N ALA A 169 -30.31 -4.16 17.52
CA ALA A 169 -31.54 -4.13 18.29
C ALA A 169 -31.58 -2.98 19.32
N VAL A 170 -31.03 -1.82 18.94
CA VAL A 170 -31.04 -0.57 19.73
C VAL A 170 -32.28 0.23 19.34
N ASP A 171 -32.93 0.81 20.35
CA ASP A 171 -34.09 1.67 20.13
C ASP A 171 -33.75 2.81 19.16
N THR A 172 -34.59 2.98 18.15
CA THR A 172 -34.50 4.02 17.12
C THR A 172 -35.21 5.31 17.51
N HIS A 173 -35.61 5.46 18.79
CA HIS A 173 -36.05 6.73 19.35
C HIS A 173 -35.11 7.88 18.91
N PRO A 174 -35.60 9.10 18.61
CA PRO A 174 -34.81 10.17 18.00
C PRO A 174 -33.42 10.42 18.61
N ALA A 175 -33.30 10.38 19.93
CA ALA A 175 -32.02 10.54 20.62
C ALA A 175 -31.02 9.39 20.35
N GLY A 176 -31.50 8.15 20.30
CA GLY A 176 -30.67 6.98 19.99
C GLY A 176 -30.17 6.98 18.54
N LEU A 177 -31.05 7.34 17.60
CA LEU A 177 -30.66 7.51 16.20
C LEU A 177 -29.65 8.65 16.04
N GLN A 178 -29.85 9.79 16.70
CA GLN A 178 -28.90 10.90 16.66
C GLN A 178 -27.51 10.46 17.15
N HIS A 179 -27.44 9.78 18.29
CA HIS A 179 -26.18 9.24 18.81
C HIS A 179 -25.51 8.27 17.82
N ALA A 180 -26.27 7.38 17.18
CA ALA A 180 -25.74 6.47 16.18
C ALA A 180 -25.21 7.20 14.94
N VAL A 181 -25.86 8.27 14.48
CA VAL A 181 -25.36 9.12 13.39
C VAL A 181 -24.07 9.84 13.81
N GLU A 182 -23.99 10.35 15.02
CA GLU A 182 -22.78 11.00 15.54
C GLU A 182 -21.60 10.02 15.61
N LEU A 183 -21.83 8.79 16.08
CA LEU A 183 -20.82 7.73 16.05
C LEU A 183 -20.42 7.35 14.62
N LEU A 184 -21.37 7.26 13.68
CA LEU A 184 -21.06 6.99 12.27
C LEU A 184 -20.17 8.08 11.68
N CYS A 185 -20.49 9.35 11.94
CA CYS A 185 -19.69 10.49 11.52
C CYS A 185 -18.26 10.40 12.07
N LYS A 186 -18.09 9.94 13.31
CA LYS A 186 -16.77 9.71 13.91
C LYS A 186 -16.04 8.53 13.24
N ILE A 187 -16.72 7.42 12.96
CA ILE A 187 -16.10 6.29 12.23
C ILE A 187 -15.58 6.77 10.87
N GLU A 188 -16.42 7.43 10.08
CA GLU A 188 -16.09 7.91 8.73
C GLU A 188 -14.97 8.96 8.73
N THR A 189 -14.76 9.67 9.83
CA THR A 189 -13.71 10.71 9.94
C THR A 189 -12.40 10.16 10.49
N ASN A 190 -12.44 9.16 11.37
CA ASN A 190 -11.28 8.78 12.20
C ASN A 190 -10.77 7.36 11.93
N ALA A 191 -11.51 6.53 11.21
CA ALA A 191 -11.07 5.18 10.92
C ALA A 191 -10.03 5.17 9.79
N LEU A 192 -9.06 4.27 9.92
CA LEU A 192 -8.04 4.00 8.92
C LEU A 192 -8.42 2.73 8.16
N ASP A 193 -8.23 2.76 6.85
CA ASP A 193 -8.34 1.58 6.01
C ASP A 193 -7.10 0.69 6.21
N CYS A 194 -7.36 -0.59 6.49
CA CYS A 194 -6.34 -1.63 6.48
C CYS A 194 -6.13 -2.09 5.04
N TYR A 195 -4.88 -2.13 4.57
CA TYR A 195 -4.54 -2.63 3.25
C TYR A 195 -3.75 -3.93 3.31
N ASP A 196 -3.97 -4.76 2.29
CA ASP A 196 -3.14 -5.91 1.99
C ASP A 196 -2.61 -5.78 0.56
N ALA A 197 -1.33 -6.09 0.38
CA ALA A 197 -0.64 -5.87 -0.88
C ALA A 197 -1.21 -6.71 -2.04
N ASP A 198 -1.78 -7.88 -1.74
CA ASP A 198 -2.20 -8.83 -2.77
C ASP A 198 -3.68 -8.72 -3.12
N LEU A 199 -4.49 -8.17 -2.21
CA LEU A 199 -5.95 -8.22 -2.36
C LEU A 199 -6.57 -7.00 -3.02
N GLY A 200 -5.85 -5.92 -3.28
CA GLY A 200 -6.38 -4.72 -3.95
C GLY A 200 -7.48 -4.00 -3.16
N GLY A 201 -7.26 -2.71 -2.87
CA GLY A 201 -8.16 -1.91 -2.04
C GLY A 201 -8.15 -2.31 -0.55
N PRO A 202 -9.01 -1.68 0.29
CA PRO A 202 -9.06 -1.96 1.71
C PRO A 202 -9.54 -3.39 2.02
N ILE A 203 -8.85 -4.05 2.94
CA ILE A 203 -9.24 -5.37 3.50
C ILE A 203 -9.94 -5.27 4.85
N GLY A 204 -9.90 -4.10 5.50
CA GLY A 204 -10.51 -3.89 6.81
C GLY A 204 -10.56 -2.42 7.18
N LEU A 205 -11.23 -2.15 8.29
CA LEU A 205 -11.34 -0.85 8.93
C LEU A 205 -10.77 -0.96 10.34
N PHE A 206 -9.91 -0.02 10.72
CA PHE A 206 -9.27 0.10 12.02
C PHE A 206 -9.57 1.46 12.64
N LEU A 207 -10.03 1.49 13.89
CA LEU A 207 -10.24 2.73 14.63
C LEU A 207 -9.57 2.62 15.99
N ASP A 208 -8.63 3.51 16.25
CA ASP A 208 -8.08 3.76 17.58
C ASP A 208 -8.19 5.27 17.90
N PRO A 209 -8.83 5.67 19.00
CA PRO A 209 -9.05 7.08 19.28
C PRO A 209 -7.78 7.91 19.47
N MET A 210 -6.67 7.31 19.86
CA MET A 210 -5.43 8.03 20.08
C MET A 210 -4.64 8.18 18.78
N LEU A 211 -4.55 7.12 17.97
CA LEU A 211 -3.96 7.21 16.64
C LEU A 211 -4.70 8.21 15.75
N ALA A 212 -6.03 8.30 15.89
CA ALA A 212 -6.86 9.26 15.17
C ALA A 212 -6.55 10.74 15.49
N MET A 213 -5.75 11.03 16.53
CA MET A 213 -5.29 12.39 16.83
C MET A 213 -4.09 12.83 15.96
N ALA A 214 -3.49 11.92 15.19
CA ALA A 214 -2.43 12.28 14.25
C ALA A 214 -3.04 13.01 13.05
N ASN A 215 -2.74 14.30 12.92
CA ASN A 215 -3.28 15.13 11.85
C ASN A 215 -2.70 14.78 10.47
N HIS A 216 -3.34 15.31 9.43
CA HIS A 216 -2.90 15.12 8.06
C HIS A 216 -1.77 16.07 7.63
N SER A 217 -0.80 15.53 6.89
CA SER A 217 0.07 16.28 5.99
C SER A 217 0.34 15.50 4.70
N CYS A 218 0.40 16.19 3.55
CA CYS A 218 0.91 15.59 2.30
C CYS A 218 2.44 15.47 2.27
N LEU A 219 3.10 15.90 3.35
CA LEU A 219 4.51 15.67 3.67
C LEU A 219 4.60 15.08 5.08
N PRO A 220 4.04 13.89 5.33
CA PRO A 220 3.95 13.34 6.68
C PRO A 220 5.34 13.07 7.28
N ASN A 221 5.44 13.07 8.61
CA ASN A 221 6.65 12.65 9.32
C ASN A 221 6.52 11.25 9.94
N ALA A 222 5.32 10.67 9.95
CA ALA A 222 5.05 9.30 10.38
C ALA A 222 4.12 8.58 9.40
N MET A 223 4.13 7.25 9.47
CA MET A 223 3.23 6.38 8.69
C MET A 223 2.72 5.22 9.53
N VAL A 224 1.58 4.68 9.11
CA VAL A 224 0.92 3.57 9.77
C VAL A 224 1.15 2.29 8.97
N HIS A 225 1.73 1.29 9.62
CA HIS A 225 1.87 -0.06 9.09
C HIS A 225 0.85 -0.97 9.75
N PHE A 226 0.09 -1.72 8.96
CA PHE A 226 -0.74 -2.78 9.50
C PHE A 226 0.04 -4.08 9.61
N ILE A 227 0.15 -4.59 10.84
CA ILE A 227 0.80 -5.85 11.16
C ILE A 227 -0.23 -6.76 11.81
N GLY A 228 -0.86 -7.60 11.00
CA GLY A 228 -2.07 -8.32 11.38
C GLY A 228 -3.20 -7.34 11.73
N ARG A 229 -3.71 -7.44 12.95
CA ARG A 229 -4.76 -6.54 13.48
C ARG A 229 -4.20 -5.21 14.04
N LYS A 230 -2.89 -5.08 14.24
CA LYS A 230 -2.30 -3.91 14.91
C LYS A 230 -1.93 -2.82 13.90
N ALA A 231 -2.12 -1.57 14.32
CA ALA A 231 -1.56 -0.42 13.61
C ALA A 231 -0.25 -0.02 14.29
N VAL A 232 0.86 -0.08 13.56
CA VAL A 232 2.20 0.29 14.04
C VAL A 232 2.56 1.64 13.44
N LEU A 233 2.64 2.66 14.28
CA LEU A 233 3.04 4.01 13.89
C LEU A 233 4.56 4.11 13.88
N VAL A 234 5.14 4.49 12.76
CA VAL A 234 6.58 4.51 12.50
C VAL A 234 7.00 5.87 11.96
N ALA A 235 8.15 6.38 12.42
CA ALA A 235 8.73 7.62 11.92
C ALA A 235 9.22 7.45 10.47
N GLN A 236 8.70 8.24 9.54
CA GLN A 236 9.20 8.30 8.16
C GLN A 236 10.53 9.07 8.06
N ARG A 237 10.74 10.01 8.98
CA ARG A 237 11.92 10.86 9.10
C ARG A 237 12.14 11.19 10.58
N PRO A 238 13.31 11.71 10.98
CA PRO A 238 13.52 12.09 12.38
C PRO A 238 12.43 13.04 12.88
N ILE A 239 11.91 12.77 14.07
CA ILE A 239 10.88 13.58 14.75
C ILE A 239 11.50 14.12 16.04
N ALA A 240 11.50 15.42 16.24
CA ALA A 240 12.03 16.03 17.47
C ALA A 240 10.99 15.99 18.62
N ALA A 241 11.46 16.01 19.86
CA ALA A 241 10.58 16.21 21.01
C ALA A 241 9.77 17.51 20.87
N GLY A 242 8.47 17.44 21.17
CA GLY A 242 7.52 18.55 21.03
C GLY A 242 6.94 18.70 19.62
N GLN A 243 7.52 18.07 18.59
CA GLN A 243 7.02 18.15 17.22
C GLN A 243 5.68 17.44 17.08
N GLU A 244 4.76 18.03 16.29
CA GLU A 244 3.54 17.36 15.85
C GLU A 244 3.87 16.11 15.03
N ILE A 245 3.11 15.04 15.23
CA ILE A 245 3.17 13.81 14.46
C ILE A 245 2.03 13.83 13.44
N GLU A 246 2.40 13.85 12.17
CA GLU A 246 1.49 13.93 11.03
C GLU A 246 1.60 12.66 10.18
N ILE A 247 0.45 12.10 9.81
CA ILE A 247 0.31 11.00 8.86
C ILE A 247 -0.38 11.48 7.58
N SER A 248 -0.39 10.67 6.52
CA SER A 248 -1.22 10.98 5.36
C SER A 248 -2.56 10.25 5.45
N TYR A 249 -3.67 10.95 5.14
CA TYR A 249 -5.01 10.36 5.06
C TYR A 249 -5.36 9.95 3.63
N THR A 250 -4.52 10.33 2.67
CA THR A 250 -4.71 10.07 1.24
C THR A 250 -3.42 9.50 0.64
N ASP A 251 -3.49 9.03 -0.61
CA ASP A 251 -2.29 8.81 -1.41
C ASP A 251 -1.63 10.16 -1.69
N TYR A 252 -0.66 10.49 -0.84
CA TYR A 252 0.05 11.76 -0.94
C TYR A 252 0.86 11.83 -2.23
N THR A 253 1.07 10.77 -3.00
CA THR A 253 1.82 10.84 -4.27
C THR A 253 1.02 11.43 -5.43
N GLN A 254 -0.31 11.54 -5.29
CA GLN A 254 -1.23 12.07 -6.31
C GLN A 254 -1.07 13.59 -6.56
N PRO A 255 -1.60 14.14 -7.67
CA PRO A 255 -1.68 15.59 -7.93
C PRO A 255 -2.48 16.36 -6.87
N LEU A 256 -2.31 17.69 -6.82
CA LEU A 256 -2.94 18.54 -5.79
C LEU A 256 -4.46 18.40 -5.75
N SER A 257 -5.13 18.41 -6.91
CA SER A 257 -6.59 18.30 -6.96
C SER A 257 -7.08 17.01 -6.31
N LYS A 258 -6.44 15.88 -6.62
CA LYS A 258 -6.78 14.55 -6.13
C LYS A 258 -6.52 14.40 -4.65
N ARG A 259 -5.43 14.99 -4.15
CA ARG A 259 -5.18 15.05 -2.70
C ARG A 259 -6.25 15.86 -1.98
N GLN A 260 -6.65 17.03 -2.51
CA GLN A 260 -7.70 17.84 -1.89
C GLN A 260 -9.09 17.17 -1.99
N GLU A 261 -9.42 16.57 -3.14
CA GLU A 261 -10.65 15.80 -3.36
C GLU A 261 -10.78 14.67 -2.33
N ALA A 262 -9.72 13.88 -2.15
CA ALA A 262 -9.68 12.79 -1.17
C ALA A 262 -9.81 13.28 0.29
N LEU A 263 -9.53 14.56 0.57
CA LEU A 263 -9.63 15.15 1.91
C LEU A 263 -10.99 15.80 2.19
N VAL A 264 -11.84 16.00 1.18
CA VAL A 264 -13.20 16.55 1.34
C VAL A 264 -14.01 15.82 2.42
N PRO A 265 -14.00 14.47 2.53
CA PRO A 265 -14.73 13.77 3.58
C PRO A 265 -14.30 14.10 5.01
N TYR A 266 -13.08 14.65 5.19
CA TYR A 266 -12.52 15.08 6.47
C TYR A 266 -12.85 16.54 6.81
N CYS A 267 -13.61 17.24 5.97
CA CYS A 267 -14.15 18.58 6.24
C CYS A 267 -13.08 19.65 6.50
N PHE A 268 -11.90 19.54 5.88
CA PHE A 268 -10.85 20.56 5.89
C PHE A 268 -10.15 20.67 4.53
N GLN A 269 -9.43 21.78 4.32
CA GLN A 269 -8.55 21.96 3.17
C GLN A 269 -7.09 21.89 3.62
N CYS A 270 -6.27 21.06 2.97
CA CYS A 270 -4.87 20.93 3.35
C CYS A 270 -4.04 22.11 2.86
N CYS A 271 -3.38 22.80 3.80
CA CYS A 271 -2.49 23.93 3.54
C CYS A 271 -1.01 23.62 3.85
N CYS A 272 -0.59 22.35 3.84
CA CYS A 272 0.82 22.02 4.08
C CYS A 272 1.72 22.58 2.96
N ARG A 273 3.05 22.65 3.20
CA ARG A 273 4.04 23.19 2.24
C ARG A 273 3.92 22.60 0.84
N ARG A 274 3.62 21.29 0.73
CA ARG A 274 3.42 20.65 -0.58
C ARG A 274 2.17 21.16 -1.31
N CYS A 275 1.08 21.39 -0.59
CA CYS A 275 -0.15 21.90 -1.18
C CYS A 275 -0.04 23.39 -1.52
N GLN A 276 0.57 24.20 -0.65
CA GLN A 276 0.80 25.62 -0.91
C GLN A 276 1.74 25.86 -2.10
N GLY A 277 2.80 25.06 -2.23
CA GLY A 277 3.75 25.16 -3.34
C GLY A 277 3.37 24.35 -4.59
N ASP A 278 2.25 23.62 -4.56
CA ASP A 278 1.87 22.64 -5.57
C ASP A 278 3.05 21.77 -6.05
N LEU A 279 3.77 21.19 -5.08
CA LEU A 279 5.01 20.47 -5.35
C LEU A 279 4.72 19.10 -5.97
N ASN A 280 5.37 18.82 -7.10
CA ASN A 280 5.36 17.48 -7.70
C ASN A 280 6.27 16.52 -6.93
N VAL A 281 6.16 15.21 -7.21
CA VAL A 281 6.90 14.16 -6.51
C VAL A 281 8.42 14.32 -6.56
N TYR A 282 8.97 14.84 -7.67
CA TYR A 282 10.42 15.06 -7.79
C TYR A 282 10.89 16.19 -6.88
N GLN A 283 10.15 17.30 -6.82
CA GLN A 283 10.44 18.41 -5.91
C GLN A 283 10.35 17.97 -4.44
N VAL A 284 9.34 17.16 -4.10
CA VAL A 284 9.20 16.57 -2.76
C VAL A 284 10.39 15.65 -2.42
N CYS A 285 10.79 14.78 -3.35
CA CYS A 285 11.95 13.92 -3.18
C CYS A 285 13.22 14.74 -2.93
N ALA A 286 13.47 15.78 -3.71
CA ALA A 286 14.66 16.61 -3.57
C ALA A 286 14.75 17.31 -2.20
N ASP A 287 13.62 17.81 -1.69
CA ASP A 287 13.58 18.56 -0.44
C ASP A 287 13.49 17.67 0.81
N PHE A 288 12.87 16.49 0.71
CA PHE A 288 12.44 15.70 1.87
C PHE A 288 12.87 14.23 1.85
N ALA A 289 13.57 13.74 0.82
CA ALA A 289 14.06 12.36 0.80
C ALA A 289 15.01 12.10 1.96
N LEU A 290 14.76 11.00 2.66
CA LEU A 290 15.65 10.53 3.71
C LEU A 290 16.92 9.94 3.06
N PRO A 291 18.12 10.35 3.49
CA PRO A 291 19.35 9.70 3.05
C PRO A 291 19.28 8.21 3.38
N ALA A 292 19.38 7.36 2.35
CA ALA A 292 19.48 5.93 2.57
C ALA A 292 20.87 5.57 3.10
N PRO A 293 20.98 4.58 4.00
CA PRO A 293 22.27 4.01 4.37
C PRO A 293 23.04 3.53 3.13
N SER A 294 24.35 3.77 3.12
CA SER A 294 25.24 3.28 2.06
C SER A 294 25.05 1.79 1.83
N GLY A 295 24.95 1.39 0.56
CA GLY A 295 24.82 -0.02 0.19
C GLY A 295 23.44 -0.64 0.49
N ARG A 296 22.39 0.15 0.76
CA ARG A 296 21.05 -0.38 1.14
C ARG A 296 19.86 0.24 0.38
N SER A 297 20.10 0.91 -0.75
CA SER A 297 19.02 1.46 -1.56
C SER A 297 19.36 1.47 -3.04
N LEU A 298 18.33 1.29 -3.87
CA LEU A 298 18.43 1.44 -5.33
C LEU A 298 18.55 2.91 -5.77
N LEU A 299 18.23 3.86 -4.89
CA LEU A 299 18.45 5.28 -5.15
C LEU A 299 19.93 5.59 -5.11
N VAL A 300 20.49 5.81 -6.30
CA VAL A 300 21.92 6.06 -6.45
C VAL A 300 22.12 7.55 -6.60
N HIS A 301 22.62 8.14 -5.52
CA HIS A 301 23.14 9.50 -5.44
C HIS A 301 22.13 10.65 -5.53
N SER A 302 22.14 11.47 -4.47
CA SER A 302 21.52 12.80 -4.43
C SER A 302 21.97 13.73 -5.57
N ALA A 303 23.07 13.42 -6.26
CA ALA A 303 23.52 14.12 -7.45
C ALA A 303 22.61 13.87 -8.67
N GLN A 304 22.14 12.63 -8.90
CA GLN A 304 21.21 12.33 -9.99
C GLN A 304 19.85 13.01 -9.76
N VAL A 305 19.34 12.96 -8.52
CA VAL A 305 18.10 13.66 -8.16
C VAL A 305 18.22 15.15 -8.49
N ARG A 306 19.31 15.80 -8.07
CA ARG A 306 19.57 17.22 -8.33
C ARG A 306 19.75 17.59 -9.81
N SER A 307 20.10 16.63 -10.66
CA SER A 307 20.26 16.83 -12.11
C SER A 307 18.96 16.75 -12.91
N LEU A 308 17.85 16.36 -12.28
CA LEU A 308 16.58 16.18 -12.98
C LEU A 308 16.02 17.52 -13.47
N GLY A 309 15.61 17.55 -14.74
CA GLY A 309 14.95 18.71 -15.33
C GLY A 309 13.69 19.15 -14.56
N ALA A 310 13.00 18.22 -13.89
CA ALA A 310 11.87 18.50 -13.01
C ALA A 310 12.23 19.34 -11.77
N LEU A 311 13.51 19.49 -11.44
CA LEU A 311 13.99 20.38 -10.38
C LEU A 311 14.57 21.68 -10.94
N GLN A 312 15.19 21.62 -12.11
CA GLN A 312 15.96 22.74 -12.66
C GLN A 312 15.15 23.65 -13.58
N HIS A 313 14.11 23.12 -14.24
CA HIS A 313 13.38 23.83 -15.28
C HIS A 313 11.89 23.98 -14.94
N VAL A 314 11.44 25.24 -14.83
CA VAL A 314 10.04 25.59 -14.56
C VAL A 314 9.09 25.00 -15.60
N ALA A 315 9.52 24.89 -16.87
CA ALA A 315 8.74 24.27 -17.93
C ALA A 315 8.45 22.78 -17.64
N ILE A 316 9.44 22.02 -17.17
CA ILE A 316 9.28 20.59 -16.85
C ILE A 316 8.46 20.42 -15.56
N GLN A 317 8.61 21.32 -14.59
CA GLN A 317 7.76 21.34 -13.40
C GLN A 317 6.29 21.57 -13.76
N ARG A 318 6.01 22.49 -14.69
CA ARG A 318 4.66 22.75 -15.19
C ARG A 318 4.12 21.54 -15.95
N LEU A 319 4.91 20.94 -16.85
CA LEU A 319 4.54 19.74 -17.58
C LEU A 319 4.17 18.60 -16.63
N ALA A 320 4.98 18.36 -15.59
CA ALA A 320 4.71 17.33 -14.58
C ALA A 320 3.34 17.54 -13.89
N ARG A 321 2.98 18.79 -13.58
CA ARG A 321 1.69 19.11 -12.97
C ARG A 321 0.54 18.96 -13.96
N ASP A 322 0.61 19.68 -15.08
CA ASP A 322 -0.52 19.81 -16.01
C ASP A 322 -0.84 18.47 -16.69
N CYS A 323 0.20 17.75 -17.15
CA CYS A 323 0.02 16.43 -17.77
C CYS A 323 -0.34 15.36 -16.74
N GLY A 324 0.23 15.41 -15.53
CA GLY A 324 -0.13 14.47 -14.45
C GLY A 324 -1.58 14.63 -14.01
N GLU A 325 -2.03 15.88 -13.87
CA GLU A 325 -3.41 16.24 -13.56
C GLU A 325 -4.39 15.75 -14.63
N ALA A 326 -4.11 16.03 -15.91
CA ALA A 326 -4.94 15.61 -17.02
C ALA A 326 -5.00 14.08 -17.15
N ALA A 327 -3.85 13.41 -17.13
CA ALA A 327 -3.77 11.96 -17.28
C ALA A 327 -4.46 11.21 -16.12
N THR A 328 -4.31 11.69 -14.87
CA THR A 328 -4.98 11.05 -13.72
C THR A 328 -6.50 11.16 -13.82
N ARG A 329 -7.04 12.31 -14.27
CA ARG A 329 -8.50 12.44 -14.50
C ARG A 329 -9.01 11.49 -15.57
N LEU A 330 -8.25 11.31 -16.65
CA LEU A 330 -8.60 10.34 -17.70
C LEU A 330 -8.56 8.91 -17.16
N ALA A 331 -7.55 8.56 -16.34
CA ALA A 331 -7.43 7.23 -15.74
C ALA A 331 -8.61 6.90 -14.83
N ASP A 332 -9.04 7.83 -13.98
CA ASP A 332 -10.17 7.63 -13.05
C ASP A 332 -11.50 7.38 -13.78
N SER A 333 -11.65 7.89 -15.01
CA SER A 333 -12.87 7.74 -15.80
C SER A 333 -13.00 6.38 -16.50
N ARG A 334 -11.93 5.56 -16.51
CA ARG A 334 -11.88 4.30 -17.28
C ARG A 334 -12.20 3.10 -16.38
N THR A 335 -13.08 2.24 -16.86
CA THR A 335 -13.33 0.93 -16.24
C THR A 335 -12.30 -0.09 -16.72
N MET A 336 -11.67 -0.83 -15.79
CA MET A 336 -10.77 -1.92 -16.15
C MET A 336 -11.57 -3.13 -16.64
N ALA A 337 -11.24 -3.61 -17.84
CA ALA A 337 -11.83 -4.80 -18.42
C ALA A 337 -11.28 -6.09 -17.76
N HIS A 338 -12.00 -7.20 -17.92
CA HIS A 338 -11.62 -8.49 -17.32
C HIS A 338 -10.75 -9.38 -18.22
N GLY A 339 -10.89 -9.29 -19.55
CA GLY A 339 -10.12 -10.11 -20.50
C GLY A 339 -8.72 -9.55 -20.78
N LEU A 340 -7.76 -10.43 -21.10
CA LEU A 340 -6.35 -10.05 -21.32
C LEU A 340 -6.17 -9.07 -22.49
N ASN A 341 -6.94 -9.24 -23.57
CA ASN A 341 -6.85 -8.37 -24.75
C ASN A 341 -7.45 -6.99 -24.48
N GLU A 342 -8.62 -6.94 -23.84
CA GLU A 342 -9.28 -5.69 -23.47
C GLU A 342 -8.45 -4.93 -22.43
N ARG A 343 -7.84 -5.64 -21.46
CA ARG A 343 -6.87 -5.06 -20.52
C ARG A 343 -5.68 -4.47 -21.26
N ARG A 344 -5.09 -5.18 -22.22
CA ARG A 344 -3.97 -4.67 -23.03
C ARG A 344 -4.35 -3.36 -23.74
N GLN A 345 -5.51 -3.32 -24.40
CA GLN A 345 -5.99 -2.13 -25.10
C GLN A 345 -6.23 -0.96 -24.14
N ALA A 346 -6.83 -1.22 -22.98
CA ALA A 346 -7.04 -0.19 -21.96
C ALA A 346 -5.71 0.38 -21.44
N LEU A 347 -4.72 -0.49 -21.19
CA LEU A 347 -3.37 -0.10 -20.76
C LEU A 347 -2.62 0.68 -21.84
N ALA A 348 -2.74 0.28 -23.11
CA ALA A 348 -2.17 1.02 -24.23
C ALA A 348 -2.74 2.44 -24.33
N ALA A 349 -4.06 2.60 -24.16
CA ALA A 349 -4.69 3.91 -24.14
C ALA A 349 -4.22 4.77 -22.95
N LEU A 350 -4.16 4.20 -21.75
CA LEU A 350 -3.64 4.89 -20.55
C LEU A 350 -2.18 5.32 -20.71
N TYR A 351 -1.35 4.47 -21.32
CA TYR A 351 0.05 4.78 -21.59
C TYR A 351 0.19 5.89 -22.65
N HIS A 352 -0.67 5.88 -23.67
CA HIS A 352 -0.76 6.96 -24.65
C HIS A 352 -1.15 8.29 -24.00
N ASP A 353 -2.12 8.29 -23.08
CA ASP A 353 -2.53 9.48 -22.33
C ASP A 353 -1.36 10.06 -21.49
N CYS A 354 -0.35 9.23 -21.15
CA CYS A 354 0.86 9.62 -20.42
C CYS A 354 2.06 9.97 -21.33
N LYS A 355 1.91 10.04 -22.67
CA LYS A 355 3.05 10.16 -23.61
C LYS A 355 3.97 11.35 -23.34
N GLU A 356 3.44 12.50 -22.92
CA GLU A 356 4.24 13.69 -22.61
C GLU A 356 5.10 13.48 -21.36
N LEU A 357 4.55 12.79 -20.34
CA LEU A 357 5.30 12.41 -19.14
C LEU A 357 6.42 11.44 -19.48
N VAL A 358 6.12 10.44 -20.32
CA VAL A 358 7.09 9.45 -20.80
C VAL A 358 8.22 10.13 -21.59
N ALA A 359 7.88 11.01 -22.53
CA ALA A 359 8.84 11.75 -23.34
C ALA A 359 9.77 12.64 -22.48
N ALA A 360 9.25 13.22 -21.40
CA ALA A 360 10.01 14.01 -20.44
C ALA A 360 10.76 13.18 -19.38
N GLY A 361 10.65 11.85 -19.39
CA GLY A 361 11.26 10.96 -18.39
C GLY A 361 10.64 11.07 -16.99
N LEU A 362 9.41 11.57 -16.88
CA LEU A 362 8.69 11.82 -15.63
C LEU A 362 7.93 10.58 -15.14
N TRP A 363 8.61 9.44 -15.07
CA TRP A 363 8.04 8.14 -14.71
C TRP A 363 7.31 8.10 -13.37
N ALA A 364 7.71 8.93 -12.41
CA ALA A 364 7.16 8.95 -11.06
C ALA A 364 5.82 9.72 -10.93
N VAL A 365 5.42 10.46 -11.96
CA VAL A 365 4.20 11.29 -11.93
C VAL A 365 2.96 10.44 -12.20
N SER A 366 1.97 10.51 -11.30
CA SER A 366 0.69 9.83 -11.50
C SER A 366 0.01 10.25 -12.83
N PRO A 367 -0.67 9.32 -13.52
CA PRO A 367 -0.99 7.95 -13.09
C PRO A 367 0.04 6.91 -13.53
N LEU A 368 1.14 7.32 -14.17
CA LEU A 368 2.09 6.43 -14.86
C LEU A 368 2.62 5.28 -13.98
N PRO A 369 3.01 5.46 -12.71
CA PRO A 369 3.41 4.34 -11.84
C PRO A 369 2.34 3.25 -11.66
N GLN A 370 1.06 3.64 -11.60
CA GLN A 370 -0.04 2.67 -11.49
C GLN A 370 -0.23 1.94 -12.81
N VAL A 371 -0.21 2.67 -13.93
CA VAL A 371 -0.28 2.09 -15.29
C VAL A 371 0.84 1.07 -15.49
N LEU A 372 2.07 1.40 -15.10
CA LEU A 372 3.21 0.48 -15.18
C LEU A 372 3.02 -0.76 -14.28
N SER A 373 2.48 -0.58 -13.07
CA SER A 373 2.17 -1.72 -12.17
C SER A 373 1.13 -2.66 -12.78
N ASP A 374 0.11 -2.10 -13.43
CA ASP A 374 -0.92 -2.88 -14.13
C ASP A 374 -0.37 -3.58 -15.37
N MET A 375 0.60 -2.97 -16.06
CA MET A 375 1.34 -3.60 -17.16
C MET A 375 2.26 -4.74 -16.68
N VAL A 376 2.91 -4.59 -15.52
CA VAL A 376 3.66 -5.69 -14.89
C VAL A 376 2.73 -6.88 -14.64
N MET A 377 1.55 -6.64 -14.05
CA MET A 377 0.55 -7.69 -13.83
C MET A 377 0.12 -8.33 -15.15
N TRP A 378 -0.15 -7.53 -16.20
CA TRP A 378 -0.52 -8.05 -17.51
C TRP A 378 0.58 -8.93 -18.13
N TYR A 379 1.85 -8.52 -18.08
CA TYR A 379 2.96 -9.34 -18.56
C TYR A 379 3.10 -10.63 -17.77
N THR A 380 2.95 -10.58 -16.45
CA THR A 380 2.95 -11.77 -15.58
C THR A 380 1.82 -12.73 -15.95
N ASP A 381 0.59 -12.23 -16.08
CA ASP A 381 -0.58 -13.03 -16.47
C ASP A 381 -0.41 -13.64 -17.88
N SER A 382 0.37 -12.99 -18.74
CA SER A 382 0.70 -13.46 -20.11
C SER A 382 1.96 -14.34 -20.18
N GLY A 383 2.60 -14.66 -19.05
CA GLY A 383 3.83 -15.47 -19.01
C GLY A 383 5.11 -14.75 -19.48
N HIS A 384 5.05 -13.44 -19.75
CA HIS A 384 6.18 -12.63 -20.20
C HIS A 384 7.02 -12.08 -19.04
N TYR A 385 7.56 -12.96 -18.18
CA TYR A 385 8.24 -12.58 -16.93
C TYR A 385 9.46 -11.67 -17.12
N ALA A 386 10.23 -11.83 -18.20
CA ALA A 386 11.38 -10.96 -18.47
C ALA A 386 10.95 -9.51 -18.78
N SER A 387 9.86 -9.34 -19.55
CA SER A 387 9.27 -8.03 -19.81
C SER A 387 8.72 -7.40 -18.53
N ALA A 388 8.00 -8.19 -17.72
CA ALA A 388 7.53 -7.77 -16.41
C ALA A 388 8.69 -7.31 -15.50
N LEU A 389 9.80 -8.05 -15.50
CA LEU A 389 10.98 -7.74 -14.70
C LEU A 389 11.61 -6.40 -15.09
N ALA A 390 11.78 -6.13 -16.39
CA ALA A 390 12.32 -4.86 -16.87
C ALA A 390 11.46 -3.67 -16.38
N VAL A 391 10.13 -3.78 -16.53
CA VAL A 391 9.19 -2.72 -16.09
C VAL A 391 9.18 -2.60 -14.55
N ALA A 392 9.23 -3.70 -13.81
CA ALA A 392 9.32 -3.67 -12.35
C ALA A 392 10.62 -2.98 -11.87
N CYS A 393 11.75 -3.23 -12.53
CA CYS A 393 13.01 -2.53 -12.28
C CYS A 393 12.90 -1.02 -12.57
N LEU A 394 12.18 -0.63 -13.65
CA LEU A 394 11.89 0.78 -13.93
C LEU A 394 11.04 1.41 -12.83
N ILE A 395 10.00 0.73 -12.34
CA ILE A 395 9.18 1.22 -11.22
C ILE A 395 10.06 1.45 -9.98
N ALA A 396 10.87 0.46 -9.61
CA ALA A 396 11.71 0.52 -8.42
C ALA A 396 12.77 1.64 -8.46
N THR A 397 13.30 1.97 -9.66
CA THR A 397 14.41 2.94 -9.82
C THR A 397 13.96 4.33 -10.28
N ALA A 398 12.92 4.43 -11.10
CA ALA A 398 12.46 5.67 -11.73
C ALA A 398 11.12 6.18 -11.19
N CYS A 399 10.38 5.37 -10.41
CA CYS A 399 9.11 5.77 -9.80
C CYS A 399 9.23 5.84 -8.27
N ASP A 400 9.39 4.69 -7.61
CA ASP A 400 9.24 4.57 -6.15
C ASP A 400 10.28 5.40 -5.39
N ALA A 401 11.50 5.41 -5.92
CA ALA A 401 12.62 6.27 -5.58
C ALA A 401 12.23 7.75 -5.38
N TYR A 402 11.31 8.27 -6.19
CA TYR A 402 10.91 9.68 -6.16
C TYR A 402 9.56 9.90 -5.47
N ARG A 403 8.70 8.88 -5.44
CA ARG A 403 7.37 8.96 -4.81
C ARG A 403 7.43 8.84 -3.30
N PHE A 404 8.34 8.01 -2.78
CA PHE A 404 8.40 7.64 -1.38
C PHE A 404 9.75 8.05 -0.78
N THR A 405 9.72 9.11 0.03
CA THR A 405 10.91 9.77 0.60
C THR A 405 11.67 8.88 1.59
N ALA A 406 10.99 7.97 2.28
CA ALA A 406 11.61 6.97 3.14
C ALA A 406 12.03 5.74 2.32
N TYR A 407 13.28 5.27 2.46
CA TYR A 407 13.75 4.09 1.73
C TYR A 407 13.12 2.76 2.19
N PHE A 408 12.57 2.75 3.40
CA PHE A 408 11.84 1.66 4.01
C PHE A 408 10.31 1.78 3.85
N ASP A 409 9.83 2.67 2.97
CA ASP A 409 8.39 2.77 2.68
C ASP A 409 7.84 1.41 2.21
N PRO A 410 6.68 0.95 2.72
CA PRO A 410 6.10 -0.35 2.37
C PRO A 410 5.95 -0.59 0.87
N VAL A 411 5.62 0.44 0.09
CA VAL A 411 5.46 0.33 -1.35
C VAL A 411 6.80 -0.02 -2.02
N ARG A 412 7.88 0.65 -1.59
CA ARG A 412 9.24 0.35 -2.07
C ARG A 412 9.63 -1.09 -1.74
N VAL A 413 9.42 -1.51 -0.50
CA VAL A 413 9.77 -2.87 -0.04
C VAL A 413 9.00 -3.93 -0.82
N ARG A 414 7.70 -3.73 -1.01
CA ARG A 414 6.88 -4.63 -1.83
C ARG A 414 7.38 -4.71 -3.26
N ASN A 415 7.70 -3.58 -3.89
CA ASN A 415 8.14 -3.58 -5.28
C ASN A 415 9.55 -4.20 -5.43
N LEU A 416 10.42 -4.15 -4.41
CA LEU A 416 11.65 -4.96 -4.36
C LEU A 416 11.34 -6.47 -4.35
N LEU A 417 10.32 -6.90 -3.60
CA LEU A 417 9.88 -8.30 -3.60
C LEU A 417 9.30 -8.72 -4.96
N VAL A 418 8.59 -7.83 -5.65
CA VAL A 418 8.10 -8.10 -7.02
C VAL A 418 9.29 -8.35 -7.95
N VAL A 419 10.33 -7.52 -7.91
CA VAL A 419 11.55 -7.73 -8.70
C VAL A 419 12.21 -9.07 -8.35
N ALA A 420 12.35 -9.40 -7.06
CA ALA A 420 12.92 -10.67 -6.61
C ALA A 420 12.11 -11.89 -7.08
N LYS A 421 10.77 -11.84 -7.00
CA LYS A 421 9.87 -12.89 -7.49
C LYS A 421 9.98 -13.05 -9.01
N LEU A 422 10.05 -11.96 -9.75
CA LEU A 422 10.20 -12.00 -11.21
C LEU A 422 11.57 -12.58 -11.63
N LEU A 423 12.65 -12.25 -10.92
CA LEU A 423 13.96 -12.88 -11.12
C LEU A 423 13.92 -14.40 -10.92
N ALA A 424 13.22 -14.88 -9.88
CA ALA A 424 13.05 -16.30 -9.67
C ALA A 424 12.28 -16.99 -10.82
N ASN A 425 11.28 -16.30 -11.41
CA ASN A 425 10.51 -16.82 -12.53
C ASN A 425 11.26 -16.76 -13.87
N THR A 426 12.29 -15.93 -14.03
CA THR A 426 13.11 -15.89 -15.26
C THR A 426 14.26 -16.88 -15.27
N ALA A 427 14.69 -17.36 -14.09
CA ALA A 427 15.92 -18.14 -13.93
C ALA A 427 15.97 -19.41 -14.82
N GLN A 428 14.88 -20.19 -14.86
CA GLN A 428 14.83 -21.43 -15.65
C GLN A 428 15.01 -21.15 -17.15
N THR A 429 14.20 -20.25 -17.72
CA THR A 429 14.27 -19.90 -19.15
C THR A 429 15.65 -19.35 -19.54
N THR A 430 16.27 -18.55 -18.67
CA THR A 430 17.63 -18.05 -18.95
C THR A 430 18.70 -19.13 -18.92
N ALA A 431 18.58 -20.13 -18.04
CA ALA A 431 19.50 -21.27 -17.98
C ALA A 431 19.36 -22.16 -19.22
N GLU A 432 18.13 -22.42 -19.67
CA GLU A 432 17.85 -23.15 -20.92
C GLU A 432 18.47 -22.44 -22.13
N LEU A 433 18.33 -21.11 -22.23
CA LEU A 433 18.93 -20.32 -23.30
C LEU A 433 20.46 -20.34 -23.28
N ALA A 434 21.09 -20.34 -22.10
CA ALA A 434 22.55 -20.40 -21.98
C ALA A 434 23.11 -21.75 -22.48
N ASN A 435 22.36 -22.83 -22.26
CA ASN A 435 22.73 -24.18 -22.70
C ASN A 435 22.50 -24.41 -24.20
N ALA A 436 21.60 -23.65 -24.82
CA ALA A 436 21.14 -23.90 -26.19
C ALA A 436 22.14 -23.50 -27.31
N ALA A 437 23.29 -22.88 -27.01
CA ALA A 437 24.33 -22.46 -27.97
C ALA A 437 23.78 -21.77 -29.25
N THR A 438 22.62 -21.12 -29.17
CA THR A 438 21.92 -20.57 -30.33
C THR A 438 22.44 -19.17 -30.63
N ALA A 439 22.85 -18.94 -31.88
CA ALA A 439 23.26 -17.63 -32.35
C ALA A 439 22.12 -16.62 -32.17
N VAL A 440 22.44 -15.44 -31.62
CA VAL A 440 21.50 -14.34 -31.42
C VAL A 440 20.83 -13.99 -32.75
N PRO A 441 19.48 -14.04 -32.87
CA PRO A 441 18.79 -13.59 -34.06
C PRO A 441 19.16 -12.13 -34.35
N ARG A 442 19.47 -11.79 -35.62
CA ARG A 442 19.86 -10.42 -36.04
C ARG A 442 18.84 -9.32 -35.67
N ARG A 443 17.61 -9.68 -35.27
CA ARG A 443 16.60 -8.81 -34.66
C ARG A 443 15.97 -9.54 -33.47
N ALA A 444 16.56 -9.39 -32.28
CA ALA A 444 15.94 -9.88 -31.05
C ALA A 444 14.73 -8.98 -30.69
N GLY A 445 13.57 -9.59 -30.42
CA GLY A 445 12.43 -8.86 -29.85
C GLY A 445 12.77 -8.32 -28.46
N ALA A 446 12.03 -7.30 -27.98
CA ALA A 446 12.35 -6.62 -26.73
C ALA A 446 12.49 -7.58 -25.52
N GLN A 447 11.63 -8.61 -25.44
CA GLN A 447 11.72 -9.65 -24.41
C GLN A 447 13.01 -10.48 -24.52
N GLN A 448 13.43 -10.84 -25.74
CA GLN A 448 14.64 -11.62 -25.97
C GLN A 448 15.89 -10.82 -25.58
N THR A 449 15.89 -9.51 -25.81
CA THR A 449 16.96 -8.61 -25.35
C THR A 449 17.11 -8.63 -23.83
N VAL A 450 16.00 -8.62 -23.09
CA VAL A 450 16.03 -8.74 -21.63
C VAL A 450 16.57 -10.10 -21.21
N LEU A 451 16.11 -11.19 -21.82
CA LEU A 451 16.58 -12.55 -21.52
C LEU A 451 18.08 -12.71 -21.76
N HIS A 452 18.60 -12.18 -22.86
CA HIS A 452 20.03 -12.19 -23.15
C HIS A 452 20.82 -11.41 -22.09
N LYS A 453 20.32 -10.23 -21.68
CA LYS A 453 20.98 -9.45 -20.62
C LYS A 453 21.00 -10.18 -19.28
N LEU A 454 19.94 -10.94 -18.97
CA LEU A 454 19.86 -11.76 -17.75
C LEU A 454 20.84 -12.95 -17.73
N GLN A 455 21.35 -13.40 -18.87
CA GLN A 455 22.40 -14.43 -18.93
C GLN A 455 23.72 -13.93 -18.34
N ASP A 456 23.98 -12.63 -18.41
CA ASP A 456 25.17 -11.99 -17.82
C ASP A 456 24.99 -11.65 -16.33
N ILE A 457 23.79 -11.85 -15.77
CA ILE A 457 23.44 -11.44 -14.41
C ILE A 457 23.39 -12.66 -13.52
N ASP A 458 24.09 -12.62 -12.39
CA ASP A 458 23.88 -13.57 -11.30
C ASP A 458 22.52 -13.30 -10.63
N GLN A 459 21.47 -13.85 -11.22
CA GLN A 459 20.08 -13.63 -10.81
C GLN A 459 19.83 -14.09 -9.38
N VAL A 460 20.49 -15.17 -8.93
CA VAL A 460 20.33 -15.70 -7.57
C VAL A 460 20.97 -14.75 -6.55
N SER A 461 22.17 -14.23 -6.82
CA SER A 461 22.82 -13.24 -5.95
C SER A 461 22.02 -11.95 -5.88
N LEU A 462 21.57 -11.45 -7.04
CA LEU A 462 20.73 -10.25 -7.12
C LEU A 462 19.42 -10.44 -6.33
N CYS A 463 18.73 -11.57 -6.53
CA CYS A 463 17.52 -11.92 -5.80
C CYS A 463 17.78 -11.96 -4.28
N GLN A 464 18.83 -12.65 -3.84
CA GLN A 464 19.20 -12.75 -2.44
C GLN A 464 19.47 -11.38 -1.80
N MET A 465 20.19 -10.49 -2.49
CA MET A 465 20.49 -9.15 -1.99
C MET A 465 19.23 -8.27 -1.90
N LEU A 466 18.34 -8.33 -2.91
CA LEU A 466 17.05 -7.61 -2.89
C LEU A 466 16.15 -8.09 -1.74
N LEU A 467 16.06 -9.40 -1.52
CA LEU A 467 15.30 -9.97 -0.40
C LEU A 467 15.89 -9.56 0.95
N THR A 468 17.22 -9.46 1.05
CA THR A 468 17.92 -8.99 2.26
C THR A 468 17.59 -7.51 2.53
N MET A 469 17.62 -6.65 1.51
CA MET A 469 17.20 -5.25 1.62
C MET A 469 15.75 -5.12 2.10
N ALA A 470 14.85 -5.97 1.59
CA ALA A 470 13.45 -5.99 2.02
C ALA A 470 13.29 -6.36 3.51
N LEU A 471 14.09 -7.32 4.00
CA LEU A 471 14.11 -7.68 5.43
C LEU A 471 14.61 -6.56 6.33
N GLU A 472 15.67 -5.87 5.92
CA GLU A 472 16.28 -4.78 6.70
C GLU A 472 15.40 -3.52 6.74
N SER A 473 14.46 -3.40 5.80
CA SER A 473 13.51 -2.29 5.74
C SER A 473 12.31 -2.45 6.68
N ALA A 474 12.24 -3.55 7.44
CA ALA A 474 11.17 -3.75 8.39
C ALA A 474 11.17 -2.68 9.50
N PRO A 475 9.98 -2.28 10.01
CA PRO A 475 9.90 -1.46 11.21
C PRO A 475 10.66 -2.10 12.38
N ALA A 476 11.40 -1.28 13.12
CA ALA A 476 12.23 -1.75 14.22
C ALA A 476 11.41 -2.54 15.26
N GLY A 477 11.77 -3.82 15.44
CA GLY A 477 11.12 -4.72 16.41
C GLY A 477 9.88 -5.47 15.90
N ASP A 478 9.42 -5.24 14.67
CA ASP A 478 8.20 -5.85 14.13
C ASP A 478 8.44 -6.73 12.88
N ALA A 479 9.70 -6.95 12.51
CA ALA A 479 10.10 -7.75 11.36
C ALA A 479 9.52 -9.17 11.35
N ALA A 480 9.22 -9.78 12.50
CA ALA A 480 8.70 -11.15 12.53
C ALA A 480 7.24 -11.25 12.04
N GLY A 481 6.43 -10.22 12.27
CA GLY A 481 5.00 -10.21 11.98
C GLY A 481 4.62 -9.48 10.68
N TRP A 482 5.54 -8.70 10.10
CA TRP A 482 5.28 -7.96 8.88
C TRP A 482 5.24 -8.91 7.67
N ARG A 483 4.19 -8.84 6.84
CA ARG A 483 4.00 -9.81 5.75
C ARG A 483 5.15 -9.83 4.72
N PRO A 484 5.64 -8.68 4.21
CA PRO A 484 6.76 -8.66 3.26
C PRO A 484 8.00 -9.41 3.73
N THR A 485 8.30 -9.40 5.03
CA THR A 485 9.47 -10.10 5.58
C THR A 485 9.25 -11.60 5.73
N ALA A 486 7.99 -12.05 5.88
CA ALA A 486 7.67 -13.47 5.88
C ALA A 486 7.94 -14.08 4.50
N GLU A 487 7.48 -13.42 3.44
CA GLU A 487 7.72 -13.82 2.05
C GLU A 487 9.21 -13.78 1.70
N ALA A 488 9.91 -12.72 2.11
CA ALA A 488 11.35 -12.62 1.89
C ALA A 488 12.13 -13.75 2.59
N ARG A 489 11.79 -14.09 3.83
CA ARG A 489 12.40 -15.20 4.57
C ARG A 489 12.16 -16.54 3.91
N GLN A 490 10.96 -16.77 3.37
CA GLN A 490 10.64 -18.00 2.67
C GLN A 490 11.54 -18.19 1.45
N MET A 491 11.59 -17.19 0.55
CA MET A 491 12.43 -17.24 -0.65
C MET A 491 13.93 -17.36 -0.32
N LEU A 492 14.40 -16.65 0.71
CA LEU A 492 15.79 -16.80 1.18
C LEU A 492 16.08 -18.20 1.74
N GLY A 493 15.09 -18.85 2.35
CA GLY A 493 15.19 -20.24 2.79
C GLY A 493 15.41 -21.20 1.64
N GLU A 494 14.68 -21.00 0.54
CA GLU A 494 14.80 -21.78 -0.70
C GLU A 494 16.18 -21.56 -1.36
N ILE A 495 16.63 -20.31 -1.49
CA ILE A 495 17.95 -19.97 -2.06
C ILE A 495 19.10 -20.61 -1.28
N LYS A 496 18.99 -20.68 0.06
CA LYS A 496 20.02 -21.29 0.93
C LYS A 496 20.22 -22.78 0.69
N GLN A 497 19.25 -23.48 0.09
CA GLN A 497 19.36 -24.91 -0.22
C GLN A 497 20.06 -25.18 -1.56
N LEU A 498 20.35 -24.14 -2.35
CA LEU A 498 21.02 -24.30 -3.64
C LEU A 498 22.50 -24.69 -3.46
N PRO A 499 22.99 -25.75 -4.14
CA PRO A 499 24.38 -26.20 -4.02
C PRO A 499 25.36 -25.25 -4.73
N GLY A 500 26.63 -25.25 -4.30
CA GLY A 500 27.73 -24.61 -5.03
C GLY A 500 27.82 -23.08 -4.93
N ARG A 501 27.24 -22.48 -3.88
CA ARG A 501 27.08 -21.03 -3.72
C ARG A 501 27.88 -20.43 -2.55
N GLN A 502 28.90 -21.15 -2.05
CA GLN A 502 29.62 -20.76 -0.84
C GLN A 502 30.36 -19.42 -0.98
N ARG A 503 30.90 -19.14 -2.18
CA ARG A 503 31.65 -17.90 -2.46
C ARG A 503 30.72 -16.69 -2.55
N GLU A 504 29.62 -16.80 -3.29
CA GLU A 504 28.63 -15.73 -3.41
C GLU A 504 28.01 -15.42 -2.05
N MET A 505 27.68 -16.47 -1.28
CA MET A 505 27.14 -16.35 0.07
C MET A 505 28.10 -15.61 1.00
N SER A 506 29.42 -15.84 0.92
CA SER A 506 30.37 -15.13 1.78
C SER A 506 30.45 -13.63 1.47
N PHE A 507 30.44 -13.23 0.19
CA PHE A 507 30.40 -11.82 -0.19
C PHE A 507 29.09 -11.14 0.23
N ILE A 508 27.94 -11.81 0.04
CA ILE A 508 26.63 -11.27 0.43
C ILE A 508 26.54 -11.13 1.96
N LEU A 509 27.05 -12.10 2.72
CA LEU A 509 27.08 -12.01 4.18
C LEU A 509 28.01 -10.88 4.67
N ALA A 510 29.17 -10.70 4.04
CA ALA A 510 30.08 -9.60 4.35
C ALA A 510 29.42 -8.24 4.10
N TRP A 511 28.76 -8.08 2.95
CA TRP A 511 27.97 -6.88 2.63
C TRP A 511 26.85 -6.64 3.64
N ALA A 512 26.06 -7.65 3.99
CA ALA A 512 24.95 -7.48 4.94
C ALA A 512 25.44 -7.03 6.33
N GLN A 513 26.61 -7.51 6.76
CA GLN A 513 27.23 -7.14 8.03
C GLN A 513 27.85 -5.73 8.01
N SER A 514 28.47 -5.34 6.90
CA SER A 514 29.23 -4.08 6.78
C SER A 514 28.94 -3.35 5.45
N PRO A 515 27.69 -2.94 5.19
CA PRO A 515 27.27 -2.41 3.89
C PRO A 515 27.91 -1.06 3.53
N ALA A 516 28.41 -0.34 4.54
CA ALA A 516 29.06 0.95 4.38
C ALA A 516 30.57 0.86 4.10
N ASN A 517 31.18 -0.32 4.21
CA ASN A 517 32.58 -0.53 3.82
C ASN A 517 32.74 -0.31 2.30
N ASP A 518 33.85 0.30 1.86
CA ASP A 518 34.06 0.67 0.46
C ASP A 518 34.00 -0.53 -0.51
N GLU A 519 34.57 -1.68 -0.14
CA GLU A 519 34.50 -2.91 -0.94
C GLU A 519 33.06 -3.45 -1.01
N CYS A 520 32.36 -3.47 0.12
CA CYS A 520 30.96 -3.91 0.19
C CYS A 520 30.04 -2.97 -0.59
N LYS A 521 30.32 -1.67 -0.57
CA LYS A 521 29.61 -0.65 -1.34
C LYS A 521 29.87 -0.83 -2.83
N ALA A 522 31.12 -1.01 -3.26
CA ALA A 522 31.44 -1.29 -4.67
C ALA A 522 30.79 -2.60 -5.15
N PHE A 523 30.80 -3.64 -4.31
CA PHE A 523 30.10 -4.89 -4.58
C PHE A 523 28.59 -4.66 -4.74
N PHE A 524 27.94 -3.93 -3.84
CA PHE A 524 26.53 -3.57 -3.95
C PHE A 524 26.21 -2.74 -5.20
N ASP A 525 27.04 -1.74 -5.49
CA ASP A 525 26.90 -0.85 -6.64
C ASP A 525 26.97 -1.68 -7.96
N TYR A 526 27.84 -2.70 -8.01
CA TYR A 526 27.95 -3.62 -9.14
C TYR A 526 26.84 -4.68 -9.18
N ALA A 527 26.61 -5.39 -8.07
CA ALA A 527 25.77 -6.59 -8.01
C ALA A 527 24.27 -6.27 -7.98
N VAL A 528 23.90 -5.10 -7.45
CA VAL A 528 22.49 -4.69 -7.31
C VAL A 528 22.20 -3.48 -8.21
N VAL A 529 22.79 -2.33 -7.90
CA VAL A 529 22.44 -1.06 -8.55
C VAL A 529 22.61 -1.14 -10.06
N LYS A 530 23.80 -1.53 -10.54
CA LYS A 530 24.09 -1.58 -11.97
C LYS A 530 23.17 -2.58 -12.69
N GLN A 531 22.89 -3.73 -12.09
CA GLN A 531 22.06 -4.77 -12.71
C GLN A 531 20.60 -4.33 -12.82
N VAL A 532 20.03 -3.81 -11.72
CA VAL A 532 18.65 -3.30 -11.72
C VAL A 532 18.51 -2.10 -12.67
N ALA A 533 19.48 -1.17 -12.68
CA ALA A 533 19.47 -0.04 -13.61
C ALA A 533 19.57 -0.51 -15.08
N THR A 534 20.38 -1.53 -15.35
CA THR A 534 20.50 -2.09 -16.69
C THR A 534 19.18 -2.71 -17.15
N LEU A 535 18.51 -3.51 -16.31
CA LEU A 535 17.20 -4.06 -16.62
C LEU A 535 16.13 -2.97 -16.77
N ALA A 536 16.14 -1.96 -15.91
CA ALA A 536 15.24 -0.81 -15.98
C ALA A 536 15.39 -0.04 -17.31
N SER A 537 16.62 0.10 -17.82
CA SER A 537 16.89 0.83 -19.07
C SER A 537 16.26 0.19 -20.31
N LEU A 538 15.94 -1.11 -20.25
CA LEU A 538 15.26 -1.85 -21.33
C LEU A 538 13.74 -1.68 -21.31
N ALA A 539 13.16 -1.20 -20.21
CA ALA A 539 11.72 -1.09 -20.04
C ALA A 539 11.02 -0.21 -21.09
N PRO A 540 11.55 0.96 -21.52
CA PRO A 540 10.91 1.77 -22.54
C PRO A 540 10.73 1.04 -23.88
N ASP A 541 11.68 0.21 -24.30
CA ASP A 541 11.58 -0.60 -25.51
C ASP A 541 10.55 -1.72 -25.37
N VAL A 542 10.53 -2.39 -24.21
CA VAL A 542 9.54 -3.42 -23.85
C VAL A 542 8.11 -2.84 -23.93
N LEU A 543 7.90 -1.68 -23.30
CA LEU A 543 6.61 -0.98 -23.29
C LEU A 543 6.19 -0.57 -24.70
N ARG A 544 7.09 0.03 -25.48
CA ARG A 544 6.81 0.41 -26.88
C ARG A 544 6.42 -0.79 -27.74
N ALA A 545 7.18 -1.88 -27.66
CA ALA A 545 6.92 -3.08 -28.46
C ALA A 545 5.55 -3.71 -28.19
N THR A 546 4.97 -3.48 -26.99
CA THR A 546 3.73 -4.15 -26.56
C THR A 546 2.51 -3.23 -26.61
N PHE A 547 2.67 -1.97 -26.24
CA PHE A 547 1.57 -1.04 -25.97
C PHE A 547 1.53 0.19 -26.89
N VAL A 548 2.51 0.36 -27.79
CA VAL A 548 2.49 1.40 -28.81
C VAL A 548 2.25 0.74 -30.17
N PRO A 549 1.21 1.14 -30.93
CA PRO A 549 1.01 0.64 -32.28
C PRO A 549 2.24 0.94 -33.14
N GLY A 550 2.77 -0.08 -33.83
CA GLY A 550 3.82 0.14 -34.82
C GLY A 550 3.23 0.71 -36.10
N ASP A 551 3.92 1.65 -36.74
CA ASP A 551 3.68 1.99 -38.14
C ASP A 551 4.00 0.76 -39.00
N GLY A 552 3.02 -0.14 -39.22
CA GLY A 552 3.12 -1.22 -40.20
C GLY A 552 3.10 -2.67 -39.69
N GLN A 553 2.29 -3.02 -38.69
CA GLN A 553 1.84 -4.42 -38.52
C GLN A 553 0.31 -4.47 -38.44
N ASP A 554 -0.31 -4.22 -39.59
CA ASP A 554 -1.66 -4.66 -39.90
C ASP A 554 -1.60 -6.07 -40.51
N GLY A 555 -2.42 -6.99 -40.01
CA GLY A 555 -2.80 -8.23 -40.69
C GLY A 555 -1.83 -9.42 -40.58
N GLY A 556 -2.06 -10.29 -39.60
CA GLY A 556 -1.47 -11.64 -39.56
C GLY A 556 -2.39 -12.60 -38.81
N GLN A 557 -3.19 -13.34 -39.59
CA GLN A 557 -4.12 -14.37 -39.14
C GLN A 557 -3.40 -15.45 -38.32
N ASP A 558 -3.84 -15.68 -37.08
CA ASP A 558 -3.58 -16.96 -36.41
C ASP A 558 -4.53 -18.00 -37.01
N GLY A 559 -3.95 -18.93 -37.76
CA GLY A 559 -4.66 -20.06 -38.35
C GLY A 559 -5.14 -21.03 -37.26
N GLY A 560 -6.45 -21.10 -37.09
CA GLY A 560 -7.09 -22.19 -36.35
C GLY A 560 -6.85 -23.53 -37.07
N GLN A 561 -6.14 -24.43 -36.40
CA GLN A 561 -6.17 -25.85 -36.75
C GLN A 561 -7.43 -26.46 -36.13
N ASP A 562 -8.50 -26.54 -36.94
CA ASP A 562 -9.65 -27.40 -36.66
C ASP A 562 -9.26 -28.85 -36.96
N GLY A 563 -9.23 -29.68 -35.92
CA GLY A 563 -9.08 -31.13 -36.03
C GLY A 563 -10.41 -31.77 -36.42
N GLY A 564 -10.53 -32.18 -37.69
CA GLY A 564 -11.63 -33.00 -38.17
C GLY A 564 -11.64 -34.38 -37.50
N GLN A 565 -12.76 -34.71 -36.85
CA GLN A 565 -13.10 -36.08 -36.45
C GLN A 565 -13.86 -36.75 -37.61
N ASP A 566 -13.20 -37.67 -38.30
CA ASP A 566 -13.86 -38.66 -39.15
C ASP A 566 -14.44 -39.77 -38.26
N GLY A 567 -15.77 -39.80 -38.13
CA GLY A 567 -16.53 -40.92 -37.61
C GLY A 567 -17.06 -41.78 -38.74
N ALA A 568 -16.37 -42.90 -39.02
CA ALA A 568 -16.86 -43.95 -39.91
C ALA A 568 -17.66 -44.99 -39.10
N THR A 569 -18.89 -45.19 -39.55
CA THR A 569 -19.82 -46.29 -39.27
C THR A 569 -19.18 -47.68 -39.23
N GLN A 570 -19.41 -48.43 -38.15
CA GLN A 570 -20.16 -49.71 -38.12
C GLN A 570 -20.32 -50.22 -36.69
#